data_AF-A0A8H2W2A0-F1
#
_entry.id   AF-A0A8H2W2A0-F1
#
_cell.length_a   1.000
_cell.length_b   1.000
_cell.length_c   1.000
_cell.angle_alpha   90.00
_cell.angle_beta   90.00
_cell.angle_gamma   90.00
#
_symmetry.space_group_name_H-M   'P 1'
#
loop_
_entity.id
_entity.type
_entity.pdbx_description
1 polymer ?
#
loop_
_entity_poly.entity_id
_entity_poly.type
_entity_poly.pdbx_seq_one_letter_code
_entity_poly.pdbx_strand_id
1 'polypeptide(L)'
;MNLASFTINLLRRTTFRKIAIQMSPLTPTTREFRTLAQCPQLAISEAQDDLDIRIKYRPFLLDPETEATDWISELELDSVITQVEENLAKTNSRIKVLVLYGSLRQRSYSKLMAFEASRILHRLGCDVRVFNPKDLPIRDSVDDSHPSVQELRALSLWSDGHIWCSPEQHGNLTAVFKNQIDWIPLSSGSVRPTQGRTLSLIQVNGGSQSFNAVNSLRILGRWMRMFTCPNQSSLPMAWKQFEDEGGDGSGRARLLPSSNRERLVDCMEEFVRVTVVMRVNLEVFGDRFSERRERVERERKEEIKEKEKKEKKQKEKMDGVSGD
;
A
#
# COMPACT_ATOMS: atom_id res chain seq x y z
N MET A 1 -49.87 61.56 -24.25
CA MET A 1 -49.51 60.64 -25.35
C MET A 1 -48.53 59.62 -24.81
N ASN A 2 -48.86 58.36 -25.04
CA ASN A 2 -48.27 57.15 -24.45
C ASN A 2 -47.17 56.56 -25.34
N LEU A 3 -46.39 55.63 -24.74
CA LEU A 3 -45.84 54.37 -25.28
C LEU A 3 -44.33 54.26 -25.67
N ALA A 4 -43.70 53.31 -24.95
CA ALA A 4 -42.78 52.24 -25.38
C ALA A 4 -41.29 52.58 -25.60
N SER A 5 -40.39 52.12 -24.71
CA SER A 5 -39.75 50.78 -24.70
C SER A 5 -38.83 50.55 -25.91
N PHE A 6 -37.51 50.62 -25.73
CA PHE A 6 -36.64 49.48 -25.38
C PHE A 6 -36.66 48.35 -26.43
N THR A 7 -35.45 47.97 -26.84
CA THR A 7 -35.02 46.72 -27.51
C THR A 7 -35.07 46.67 -29.05
N ILE A 8 -33.90 46.46 -29.69
CA ILE A 8 -33.52 45.28 -30.53
C ILE A 8 -32.36 45.60 -31.51
N ASN A 9 -31.23 44.89 -31.30
CA ASN A 9 -30.28 44.28 -32.28
C ASN A 9 -29.59 45.20 -33.34
N LEU A 10 -28.32 45.03 -33.76
CA LEU A 10 -27.46 43.85 -33.80
C LEU A 10 -26.05 44.29 -34.29
N LEU A 11 -25.00 43.59 -33.86
CA LEU A 11 -23.76 43.32 -34.61
C LEU A 11 -22.87 44.51 -35.07
N ARG A 12 -21.70 44.66 -34.44
CA ARG A 12 -20.41 44.23 -35.06
C ARG A 12 -19.19 44.51 -34.16
N ARG A 13 -18.45 43.42 -33.92
CA ARG A 13 -16.98 43.31 -33.82
C ARG A 13 -16.30 43.82 -32.55
N THR A 14 -16.39 43.02 -31.49
CA THR A 14 -15.29 42.84 -30.54
C THR A 14 -14.52 41.57 -30.90
N THR A 15 -13.26 41.73 -31.26
CA THR A 15 -12.36 40.68 -31.72
C THR A 15 -11.89 39.84 -30.53
N PHE A 16 -12.56 38.72 -30.26
CA PHE A 16 -12.02 37.70 -29.36
C PHE A 16 -10.82 37.02 -30.02
N ARG A 17 -9.61 37.25 -29.49
CA ARG A 17 -8.44 36.41 -29.77
C ARG A 17 -8.70 35.01 -29.21
N LYS A 18 -9.07 34.07 -30.07
CA LYS A 18 -9.02 32.63 -29.76
C LYS A 18 -7.57 32.25 -29.51
N ILE A 19 -7.21 31.96 -28.26
CA ILE A 19 -6.04 31.14 -27.95
C ILE A 19 -6.44 29.73 -28.37
N ALA A 20 -5.97 29.31 -29.56
CA ALA A 20 -6.07 27.93 -29.98
C ALA A 20 -5.11 27.11 -29.10
N ILE A 21 -5.66 26.44 -28.08
CA ILE A 21 -4.95 25.32 -27.46
C ILE A 21 -4.87 24.25 -28.54
N GLN A 22 -3.67 24.04 -29.07
CA GLN A 22 -3.37 22.99 -30.01
C GLN A 22 -3.52 21.66 -29.26
N MET A 23 -4.74 21.11 -29.24
CA MET A 23 -4.96 19.74 -28.81
C MET A 23 -4.34 18.85 -29.87
N SER A 24 -3.13 18.35 -29.59
CA SER A 24 -2.55 17.26 -30.36
C SER A 24 -3.58 16.12 -30.41
N PRO A 25 -3.88 15.55 -31.59
CA PRO A 25 -4.73 14.37 -31.65
C PRO A 25 -4.06 13.29 -30.80
N LEU A 26 -4.83 12.67 -29.90
CA LEU A 26 -4.41 11.45 -29.22
C LEU A 26 -4.21 10.41 -30.30
N THR A 27 -2.97 10.26 -30.76
CA THR A 27 -2.56 9.14 -31.59
C THR A 27 -2.92 7.89 -30.79
N PRO A 28 -3.73 6.96 -31.34
CA PRO A 28 -3.86 5.66 -30.71
C PRO A 28 -2.46 5.06 -30.71
N THR A 29 -1.85 4.98 -29.53
CA THR A 29 -0.59 4.26 -29.36
C THR A 29 -0.94 2.79 -29.65
N THR A 30 -0.74 2.35 -30.88
CA THR A 30 -0.66 0.93 -31.22
C THR A 30 0.53 0.42 -30.43
N ARG A 31 0.24 -0.10 -29.24
CA ARG A 31 1.25 -0.65 -28.35
C ARG A 31 1.78 -1.90 -29.04
N GLU A 32 2.98 -1.82 -29.61
CA GLU A 32 3.66 -3.02 -30.08
C GLU A 32 3.92 -3.90 -28.86
N PHE A 33 3.27 -5.06 -28.82
CA PHE A 33 3.50 -6.06 -27.80
C PHE A 33 4.96 -6.51 -27.89
N ARG A 34 5.74 -6.22 -26.85
CA ARG A 34 7.10 -6.76 -26.73
C ARG A 34 7.02 -8.23 -26.38
N THR A 35 7.91 -9.02 -26.97
CA THR A 35 8.10 -10.41 -26.52
C THR A 35 8.68 -10.42 -25.11
N LEU A 36 8.40 -11.45 -24.31
CA LEU A 36 8.89 -11.56 -22.93
C LEU A 36 10.42 -11.40 -22.79
N ALA A 37 11.17 -11.82 -23.81
CA ALA A 37 12.63 -11.67 -23.88
C ALA A 37 13.10 -10.22 -24.03
N GLN A 38 12.22 -9.31 -24.44
CA GLN A 38 12.49 -7.88 -24.62
C GLN A 38 12.02 -7.05 -23.41
N CYS A 39 11.32 -7.66 -22.45
CA CYS A 39 10.92 -6.98 -21.22
C CYS A 39 12.10 -6.94 -20.23
N PRO A 40 12.43 -5.78 -19.66
CA PRO A 40 13.47 -5.65 -18.64
C PRO A 40 13.18 -6.55 -17.43
N GLN A 41 14.15 -7.37 -17.02
CA GLN A 41 14.08 -8.10 -15.76
C GLN A 41 14.31 -7.13 -14.60
N LEU A 42 13.22 -6.67 -13.98
CA LEU A 42 13.29 -5.78 -12.81
C LEU A 42 13.37 -6.51 -11.47
N ALA A 43 13.08 -7.81 -11.45
CA ALA A 43 13.18 -8.64 -10.27
C ALA A 43 14.57 -8.51 -9.61
N ILE A 44 14.61 -8.55 -8.27
CA ILE A 44 15.87 -8.45 -7.54
C ILE A 44 16.61 -9.77 -7.75
N SER A 45 17.75 -9.72 -8.44
CA SER A 45 18.58 -10.90 -8.65
C SER A 45 19.26 -11.33 -7.36
N GLU A 46 19.61 -12.61 -7.26
CA GLU A 46 20.30 -13.15 -6.08
C GLU A 46 21.60 -12.38 -5.74
N ALA A 47 22.34 -11.95 -6.76
CA ALA A 47 23.58 -11.17 -6.58
C ALA A 47 23.35 -9.74 -6.07
N GLN A 48 22.16 -9.17 -6.26
CA GLN A 48 21.80 -7.83 -5.79
C GLN A 48 21.05 -7.85 -4.45
N ASP A 49 20.67 -9.05 -4.00
CA ASP A 49 19.80 -9.21 -2.84
C ASP A 49 20.63 -9.41 -1.57
N ASP A 50 20.14 -8.84 -0.46
CA ASP A 50 20.71 -9.12 0.85
C ASP A 50 20.31 -10.54 1.28
N LEU A 51 21.29 -11.36 1.66
CA LEU A 51 21.08 -12.78 1.94
C LEU A 51 20.11 -13.00 3.12
N ASP A 52 20.24 -12.20 4.19
CA ASP A 52 19.38 -12.32 5.37
C ASP A 52 17.94 -11.92 5.06
N ILE A 53 17.76 -10.83 4.29
CA ILE A 53 16.43 -10.38 3.84
C ILE A 53 15.81 -11.43 2.91
N ARG A 54 16.59 -11.98 1.97
CA ARG A 54 16.12 -12.99 1.00
C ARG A 54 15.63 -14.25 1.71
N ILE A 55 16.42 -14.80 2.61
CA ILE A 55 16.08 -16.01 3.38
C ILE A 55 14.86 -15.74 4.27
N LYS A 56 14.87 -14.62 5.00
CA LYS A 56 13.85 -14.36 6.03
C LYS A 56 12.49 -13.95 5.44
N TYR A 57 12.48 -13.08 4.44
CA TYR A 57 11.27 -12.41 3.97
C TYR A 57 10.80 -12.83 2.58
N ARG A 58 11.61 -13.60 1.83
CA ARG A 58 11.26 -14.05 0.48
C ARG A 58 11.18 -15.57 0.31
N PRO A 59 10.47 -16.30 1.22
CA PRO A 59 10.26 -17.74 1.08
C PRO A 59 9.38 -18.13 -0.13
N PHE A 60 8.84 -17.14 -0.85
CA PHE A 60 8.06 -17.33 -2.07
C PHE A 60 8.92 -17.51 -3.32
N LEU A 61 10.20 -17.15 -3.29
CA LEU A 61 11.10 -17.28 -4.43
C LEU A 61 11.23 -18.74 -4.84
N LEU A 62 11.26 -18.95 -6.16
CA LEU A 62 11.43 -20.25 -6.77
C LEU A 62 12.92 -20.46 -7.08
N ASP A 63 13.32 -21.72 -7.25
CA ASP A 63 14.61 -22.02 -7.88
C ASP A 63 14.61 -21.56 -9.34
N PRO A 64 15.78 -21.22 -9.92
CA PRO A 64 15.87 -20.66 -11.26
C PRO A 64 15.27 -21.56 -12.37
N GLU A 65 15.34 -22.89 -12.21
CA GLU A 65 14.80 -23.84 -13.19
C GLU A 65 13.27 -23.78 -13.20
N THR A 66 12.65 -23.81 -12.02
CA THR A 66 11.19 -23.67 -11.88
C THR A 66 10.71 -22.29 -12.28
N GLU A 67 11.46 -21.23 -11.94
CA GLU A 67 11.12 -19.85 -12.32
C GLU A 67 11.10 -19.68 -13.85
N ALA A 68 12.04 -20.28 -14.57
CA ALA A 68 12.14 -20.14 -16.03
C ALA A 68 10.90 -20.66 -16.78
N THR A 69 10.22 -21.67 -16.24
CA THR A 69 9.02 -22.28 -16.83
C THR A 69 7.73 -21.86 -16.13
N ASP A 70 7.79 -20.90 -15.21
CA ASP A 70 6.63 -20.52 -14.42
C ASP A 70 5.60 -19.68 -15.20
N TRP A 71 4.31 -19.84 -14.90
CA TRP A 71 3.26 -19.05 -15.53
C TRP A 71 3.38 -17.54 -15.22
N ILE A 72 3.95 -17.16 -14.07
CA ILE A 72 4.23 -15.75 -13.77
C ILE A 72 5.33 -15.24 -14.71
N SER A 73 6.27 -16.12 -15.09
CA SER A 73 7.32 -15.80 -16.05
C SER A 73 6.79 -15.48 -17.45
N GLU A 74 5.57 -15.93 -17.75
CA GLU A 74 4.88 -15.75 -19.03
C GLU A 74 3.92 -14.54 -19.08
N LEU A 75 3.68 -13.85 -17.95
CA LEU A 75 2.72 -12.73 -17.91
C LEU A 75 3.19 -11.52 -18.73
N GLU A 76 2.28 -10.97 -19.54
CA GLU A 76 2.46 -9.66 -20.20
C GLU A 76 2.25 -8.55 -19.17
N LEU A 77 3.31 -7.85 -18.80
CA LEU A 77 3.30 -6.80 -17.76
C LEU A 77 4.07 -5.54 -18.21
N ASP A 78 4.38 -5.40 -19.51
CA ASP A 78 5.30 -4.39 -20.05
C ASP A 78 4.88 -2.96 -19.66
N SER A 79 3.57 -2.74 -19.62
CA SER A 79 2.97 -1.48 -19.22
C SER A 79 3.28 -1.04 -17.81
N VAL A 80 3.20 -1.95 -16.85
CA VAL A 80 3.50 -1.63 -15.46
C VAL A 80 5.00 -1.59 -15.26
N ILE A 81 5.74 -2.51 -15.88
CA ILE A 81 7.20 -2.57 -15.83
C ILE A 81 7.79 -1.22 -16.25
N THR A 82 7.39 -0.67 -17.40
CA THR A 82 7.86 0.64 -17.88
C THR A 82 7.60 1.75 -16.85
N GLN A 83 6.43 1.76 -16.19
CA GLN A 83 6.11 2.75 -15.15
C GLN A 83 6.98 2.58 -13.90
N VAL A 84 7.27 1.34 -13.52
CA VAL A 84 8.15 1.05 -12.38
C VAL A 84 9.59 1.45 -12.69
N GLU A 85 10.08 1.22 -13.91
CA GLU A 85 11.41 1.68 -14.34
C GLU A 85 11.55 3.19 -14.23
N GLU A 86 10.59 3.93 -14.78
CA GLU A 86 10.58 5.38 -14.67
C GLU A 86 10.52 5.84 -13.21
N ASN A 87 9.72 5.18 -12.37
CA ASN A 87 9.64 5.50 -10.94
C ASN A 87 10.96 5.21 -10.23
N LEU A 88 11.61 4.08 -10.54
CA LEU A 88 12.90 3.70 -9.98
C LEU A 88 13.98 4.69 -10.40
N ALA A 89 14.03 5.08 -11.67
CA ALA A 89 14.98 6.09 -12.16
C ALA A 89 14.77 7.46 -11.51
N LYS A 90 13.51 7.86 -11.25
CA LYS A 90 13.17 9.15 -10.61
C LYS A 90 13.44 9.16 -9.10
N THR A 91 13.14 8.07 -8.40
CA THR A 91 13.20 8.01 -6.92
C THR A 91 14.47 7.37 -6.38
N ASN A 92 15.24 6.68 -7.24
CA ASN A 92 16.36 5.82 -6.86
C ASN A 92 16.01 4.81 -5.75
N SER A 93 14.74 4.40 -5.65
CA SER A 93 14.25 3.44 -4.66
C SER A 93 13.14 2.57 -5.25
N ARG A 94 13.27 1.26 -5.07
CA ARG A 94 12.19 0.31 -5.39
C ARG A 94 10.95 0.58 -4.55
N ILE A 95 9.80 0.12 -5.05
CA ILE A 95 8.54 0.10 -4.30
C ILE A 95 8.65 -1.00 -3.25
N LYS A 96 8.42 -0.65 -1.98
CA LYS A 96 8.56 -1.52 -0.82
C LYS A 96 7.21 -2.05 -0.40
N VAL A 97 7.04 -3.36 -0.43
CA VAL A 97 5.74 -4.01 -0.18
C VAL A 97 5.81 -4.97 0.99
N LEU A 98 5.01 -4.71 2.02
CA LEU A 98 4.80 -5.63 3.13
C LEU A 98 3.61 -6.54 2.85
N VAL A 99 3.81 -7.85 2.92
CA VAL A 99 2.76 -8.84 2.73
C VAL A 99 2.44 -9.52 4.06
N LEU A 100 1.16 -9.49 4.45
CA LEU A 100 0.63 -10.11 5.66
C LEU A 100 -0.37 -11.21 5.28
N TYR A 101 -0.35 -12.35 5.98
CA TYR A 101 -1.30 -13.44 5.79
C TYR A 101 -1.94 -13.92 7.09
N GLY A 102 -3.16 -14.46 7.00
CA GLY A 102 -4.04 -14.69 8.16
C GLY A 102 -4.17 -16.14 8.64
N SER A 103 -3.21 -17.04 8.39
CA SER A 103 -3.33 -18.43 8.87
C SER A 103 -1.97 -19.06 9.13
N LEU A 104 -1.87 -19.69 10.31
CA LEU A 104 -0.72 -20.46 10.79
C LEU A 104 -0.84 -21.98 10.53
N ARG A 105 -1.90 -22.42 9.83
CA ARG A 105 -2.04 -23.83 9.45
C ARG A 105 -0.85 -24.26 8.58
N GLN A 106 -0.45 -25.52 8.70
CA GLN A 106 0.57 -26.11 7.82
C GLN A 106 0.19 -25.92 6.34
N ARG A 107 -1.03 -26.34 5.95
CA ARG A 107 -1.63 -26.02 4.65
C ARG A 107 -2.47 -24.75 4.76
N SER A 108 -1.86 -23.62 4.41
CA SER A 108 -2.48 -22.30 4.52
C SER A 108 -2.68 -21.67 3.14
N TYR A 109 -3.92 -21.67 2.64
CA TYR A 109 -4.24 -21.08 1.32
C TYR A 109 -4.06 -19.56 1.27
N SER A 110 -4.19 -18.86 2.40
CA SER A 110 -3.87 -17.42 2.45
C SER A 110 -2.37 -17.17 2.36
N LYS A 111 -1.54 -18.06 2.93
CA LYS A 111 -0.08 -18.02 2.72
C LYS A 111 0.28 -18.30 1.26
N LEU A 112 -0.34 -19.30 0.63
CA LEU A 112 -0.13 -19.61 -0.78
C LEU A 112 -0.53 -18.44 -1.70
N MET A 113 -1.72 -17.86 -1.50
CA MET A 113 -2.16 -16.67 -2.24
C MET A 113 -1.26 -15.45 -2.00
N ALA A 114 -0.79 -15.24 -0.77
CA ALA A 114 0.17 -14.19 -0.46
C ALA A 114 1.51 -14.40 -1.19
N PHE A 115 1.97 -15.65 -1.36
CA PHE A 115 3.18 -15.96 -2.11
C PHE A 115 3.00 -15.73 -3.61
N GLU A 116 1.85 -16.08 -4.20
CA GLU A 116 1.58 -15.77 -5.61
C GLU A 116 1.53 -14.26 -5.87
N ALA A 117 0.86 -13.50 -4.99
CA ALA A 117 0.89 -12.04 -5.03
C ALA A 117 2.33 -11.51 -4.95
N SER A 118 3.16 -12.09 -4.06
CA SER A 118 4.55 -11.69 -3.87
C SER A 118 5.41 -11.96 -5.09
N ARG A 119 5.23 -13.09 -5.78
CA ARG A 119 5.95 -13.41 -7.02
C ARG A 119 5.61 -12.45 -8.14
N ILE A 120 4.33 -12.12 -8.33
CA ILE A 120 3.90 -11.13 -9.34
C ILE A 120 4.54 -9.77 -9.04
N LEU A 121 4.47 -9.30 -7.79
CA LEU A 121 5.06 -8.03 -7.39
C LEU A 121 6.59 -8.00 -7.50
N HIS A 122 7.26 -9.11 -7.19
CA HIS A 122 8.70 -9.26 -7.34
C HIS A 122 9.11 -9.17 -8.82
N ARG A 123 8.36 -9.83 -9.72
CA ARG A 123 8.55 -9.70 -11.18
C ARG A 123 8.34 -8.26 -11.66
N LEU A 124 7.38 -7.54 -11.07
CA LEU A 124 7.17 -6.11 -11.32
C LEU A 124 8.28 -5.21 -10.73
N GLY A 125 9.31 -5.75 -10.10
CA GLY A 125 10.47 -5.00 -9.60
C GLY A 125 10.34 -4.43 -8.19
N CYS A 126 9.31 -4.84 -7.44
CA CYS A 126 9.11 -4.43 -6.06
C CYS A 126 10.09 -5.14 -5.10
N ASP A 127 10.53 -4.45 -4.05
CA ASP A 127 11.13 -5.11 -2.88
C ASP A 127 9.97 -5.62 -2.01
N VAL A 128 9.73 -6.93 -2.05
CA VAL A 128 8.61 -7.58 -1.35
C VAL A 128 9.13 -8.31 -0.12
N ARG A 129 8.49 -8.09 1.03
CA ARG A 129 8.79 -8.78 2.29
C ARG A 129 7.53 -9.38 2.90
N VAL A 130 7.53 -10.69 3.08
CA VAL A 130 6.43 -11.41 3.74
C VAL A 130 6.74 -11.57 5.22
N PHE A 131 5.87 -11.05 6.09
CA PHE A 131 6.01 -11.24 7.54
C PHE A 131 5.49 -12.62 7.95
N ASN A 132 6.21 -13.31 8.84
CA ASN A 132 5.78 -14.59 9.43
C ASN A 132 5.19 -14.35 10.83
N PRO A 133 3.86 -14.48 11.02
CA PRO A 133 3.22 -14.17 12.30
C PRO A 133 3.27 -15.31 13.33
N LYS A 134 4.03 -16.39 13.09
CA LYS A 134 4.06 -17.58 13.97
C LYS A 134 4.42 -17.24 15.42
N ASP A 135 5.40 -16.38 15.61
CA ASP A 135 5.92 -16.00 16.94
C ASP A 135 5.38 -14.63 17.40
N LEU A 136 4.33 -14.12 16.74
CA LEU A 136 3.71 -12.85 17.11
C LEU A 136 2.77 -13.06 18.32
N PRO A 137 3.06 -12.46 19.49
CA PRO A 137 2.22 -12.61 20.67
C PRO A 137 0.84 -11.97 20.46
N ILE A 138 -0.15 -12.38 21.25
CA ILE A 138 -1.46 -11.70 21.24
C ILE A 138 -1.28 -10.27 21.75
N ARG A 139 -1.96 -9.32 21.11
CA ARG A 139 -1.92 -7.92 21.53
C ARG A 139 -2.23 -7.78 23.02
N ASP A 140 -1.43 -6.97 23.71
CA ASP A 140 -1.50 -6.68 25.15
C ASP A 140 -1.13 -7.86 26.08
N SER A 141 -0.62 -8.99 25.55
CA SER A 141 -0.08 -10.08 26.37
C SER A 141 1.39 -9.88 26.80
N VAL A 142 2.13 -9.04 26.08
CA VAL A 142 3.52 -8.66 26.35
C VAL A 142 3.71 -7.18 26.02
N ASP A 143 4.84 -6.60 26.42
CA ASP A 143 5.20 -5.25 26.04
C ASP A 143 5.61 -5.16 24.55
N ASP A 144 5.70 -3.94 24.03
CA ASP A 144 5.94 -3.74 22.61
C ASP A 144 7.40 -3.93 22.19
N SER A 145 8.35 -4.16 23.11
CA SER A 145 9.74 -4.49 22.81
C SER A 145 9.94 -5.92 22.31
N HIS A 146 8.91 -6.77 22.36
CA HIS A 146 8.97 -8.14 21.86
C HIS A 146 9.51 -8.19 20.41
N PRO A 147 10.50 -9.04 20.08
CA PRO A 147 11.20 -9.00 18.80
C PRO A 147 10.28 -9.08 17.57
N SER A 148 9.28 -9.97 17.60
CA SER A 148 8.31 -10.11 16.50
C SER A 148 7.42 -8.86 16.33
N VAL A 149 7.12 -8.14 17.42
CA VAL A 149 6.34 -6.90 17.38
C VAL A 149 7.17 -5.77 16.77
N GLN A 150 8.43 -5.64 17.21
CA GLN A 150 9.37 -4.66 16.65
C GLN A 150 9.62 -4.92 15.17
N GLU A 151 9.79 -6.17 14.77
CA GLU A 151 9.92 -6.58 13.37
C GLU A 151 8.72 -6.17 12.54
N LEU A 152 7.50 -6.50 12.98
CA LEU A 152 6.27 -6.13 12.26
C LEU A 152 6.13 -4.61 12.12
N ARG A 153 6.41 -3.85 13.18
CA ARG A 153 6.36 -2.39 13.16
C ARG A 153 7.43 -1.79 12.25
N ALA A 154 8.65 -2.33 12.26
CA ALA A 154 9.73 -1.89 11.38
C ALA A 154 9.43 -2.19 9.90
N LEU A 155 8.91 -3.38 9.59
CA LEU A 155 8.45 -3.74 8.25
C LEU A 155 7.31 -2.86 7.79
N SER A 156 6.34 -2.57 8.68
CA SER A 156 5.31 -1.60 8.35
C SER A 156 6.00 -0.28 8.04
N LEU A 157 6.76 0.33 8.96
CA LEU A 157 7.45 1.61 8.75
C LEU A 157 8.26 1.69 7.44
N TRP A 158 8.92 0.60 7.05
CA TRP A 158 9.70 0.49 5.82
C TRP A 158 8.87 0.55 4.52
N SER A 159 7.63 0.05 4.54
CA SER A 159 6.82 -0.14 3.32
C SER A 159 6.28 1.16 2.69
N ASP A 160 6.05 1.12 1.37
CA ASP A 160 5.23 2.08 0.61
C ASP A 160 3.77 1.63 0.55
N GLY A 161 3.53 0.32 0.65
CA GLY A 161 2.20 -0.28 0.60
C GLY A 161 2.15 -1.69 1.18
N HIS A 162 0.94 -2.17 1.47
CA HIS A 162 0.72 -3.51 2.01
C HIS A 162 -0.16 -4.38 1.10
N ILE A 163 0.05 -5.70 1.18
CA ILE A 163 -0.89 -6.72 0.72
C ILE A 163 -1.44 -7.45 1.93
N TRP A 164 -2.76 -7.49 2.07
CA TRP A 164 -3.43 -8.14 3.20
C TRP A 164 -4.23 -9.35 2.71
N CYS A 165 -3.79 -10.56 3.11
CA CYS A 165 -4.43 -11.82 2.74
C CYS A 165 -5.03 -12.55 3.94
N SER A 166 -6.34 -12.48 4.15
CA SER A 166 -7.01 -13.23 5.24
C SER A 166 -7.84 -14.40 4.70
N PRO A 167 -7.80 -15.58 5.33
CA PRO A 167 -8.91 -16.51 5.20
C PRO A 167 -10.21 -15.89 5.72
N GLU A 168 -11.33 -16.44 5.28
CA GLU A 168 -12.60 -16.27 5.96
C GLU A 168 -12.82 -17.43 6.94
N GLN A 169 -12.91 -17.12 8.23
CA GLN A 169 -13.18 -18.09 9.29
C GLN A 169 -14.41 -17.64 10.07
N HIS A 170 -15.39 -18.53 10.21
CA HIS A 170 -16.71 -18.21 10.79
C HIS A 170 -17.35 -16.95 10.17
N GLY A 171 -17.18 -16.77 8.85
CA GLY A 171 -17.75 -15.65 8.10
C GLY A 171 -17.06 -14.30 8.32
N ASN A 172 -15.87 -14.26 8.91
CA ASN A 172 -15.13 -13.02 9.19
C ASN A 172 -13.61 -13.18 8.97
N LEU A 173 -12.87 -12.08 9.06
CA LEU A 173 -11.41 -12.10 9.06
C LEU A 173 -10.86 -12.85 10.28
N THR A 174 -9.67 -13.42 10.15
CA THR A 174 -9.10 -14.29 11.19
C THR A 174 -8.50 -13.50 12.36
N ALA A 175 -8.50 -14.11 13.55
CA ALA A 175 -7.80 -13.56 14.71
C ALA A 175 -6.29 -13.39 14.47
N VAL A 176 -5.66 -14.33 13.75
CA VAL A 176 -4.25 -14.24 13.34
C VAL A 176 -4.00 -12.99 12.50
N PHE A 177 -4.89 -12.68 11.55
CA PHE A 177 -4.76 -11.47 10.75
C PHE A 177 -5.00 -10.21 11.59
N LYS A 178 -6.07 -10.20 12.38
CA LYS A 178 -6.44 -9.05 13.20
C LYS A 178 -5.35 -8.68 14.20
N ASN A 179 -4.73 -9.68 14.84
CA ASN A 179 -3.65 -9.50 15.79
C ASN A 179 -2.45 -8.75 15.19
N GLN A 180 -2.09 -9.04 13.93
CA GLN A 180 -1.03 -8.32 13.22
C GLN A 180 -1.37 -6.83 13.09
N ILE A 181 -2.59 -6.49 12.66
CA ILE A 181 -3.01 -5.09 12.51
C ILE A 181 -3.06 -4.38 13.87
N ASP A 182 -3.52 -5.06 14.91
CA ASP A 182 -3.61 -4.50 16.25
C ASP A 182 -2.25 -4.11 16.83
N TRP A 183 -1.18 -4.79 16.43
CA TRP A 183 0.20 -4.43 16.80
C TRP A 183 0.75 -3.18 16.10
N ILE A 184 0.13 -2.71 15.01
CA ILE A 184 0.58 -1.55 14.26
C ILE A 184 -0.17 -0.29 14.77
N PRO A 185 0.53 0.65 15.43
CA PRO A 185 -0.12 1.86 15.94
C PRO A 185 -0.41 2.86 14.81
N LEU A 186 -1.43 3.70 15.00
CA LEU A 186 -1.69 4.85 14.12
C LEU A 186 -0.65 5.96 14.26
N SER A 187 0.07 6.01 15.39
CA SER A 187 1.12 6.98 15.67
C SER A 187 2.08 6.43 16.71
N SER A 188 3.38 6.60 16.46
CA SER A 188 4.45 6.43 17.45
C SER A 188 5.25 7.73 17.46
N GLY A 189 4.86 8.65 18.36
CA GLY A 189 5.35 10.04 18.30
C GLY A 189 4.89 10.73 17.00
N SER A 190 5.85 11.28 16.24
CA SER A 190 5.61 11.90 14.92
C SER A 190 5.46 10.88 13.78
N VAL A 191 5.88 9.64 13.99
CA VAL A 191 5.90 8.61 12.94
C VAL A 191 4.51 7.99 12.80
N ARG A 192 4.02 7.95 11.57
CA ARG A 192 2.76 7.33 11.18
C ARG A 192 3.08 6.14 10.29
N PRO A 193 3.10 4.89 10.80
CA PRO A 193 3.43 3.75 9.98
C PRO A 193 2.49 3.69 8.78
N THR A 194 1.20 3.41 8.94
CA THR A 194 0.36 3.08 7.77
C THR A 194 -0.20 4.27 6.98
N GLN A 195 -0.07 5.50 7.46
CA GLN A 195 -0.80 6.64 6.89
C GLN A 195 -0.36 6.94 5.46
N GLY A 196 -1.33 7.01 4.53
CA GLY A 196 -1.11 7.38 3.13
C GLY A 196 -0.54 6.27 2.24
N ARG A 197 -0.18 5.12 2.82
CA ARG A 197 0.29 3.94 2.09
C ARG A 197 -0.81 3.28 1.30
N THR A 198 -0.45 2.60 0.21
CA THR A 198 -1.38 1.82 -0.60
C THR A 198 -1.69 0.47 0.03
N LEU A 199 -2.87 -0.06 -0.26
CA LEU A 199 -3.32 -1.34 0.29
C LEU A 199 -4.10 -2.15 -0.76
N SER A 200 -3.70 -3.40 -0.98
CA SER A 200 -4.47 -4.38 -1.76
C SER A 200 -4.98 -5.51 -0.87
N LEU A 201 -6.19 -5.98 -1.16
CA LEU A 201 -6.94 -6.93 -0.31
C LEU A 201 -7.18 -8.25 -1.02
N ILE A 202 -6.89 -9.34 -0.31
CA ILE A 202 -7.08 -10.70 -0.77
C ILE A 202 -7.81 -11.48 0.32
N GLN A 203 -8.80 -12.28 -0.05
CA GLN A 203 -9.31 -13.35 0.81
C GLN A 203 -9.31 -14.72 0.13
N VAL A 204 -9.33 -15.75 0.97
CA VAL A 204 -9.54 -17.14 0.57
C VAL A 204 -10.68 -17.76 1.36
N ASN A 205 -11.49 -18.58 0.69
CA ASN A 205 -12.66 -19.23 1.26
C ASN A 205 -12.53 -20.75 1.16
N GLY A 206 -12.92 -21.47 2.20
CA GLY A 206 -13.05 -22.93 2.13
C GLY A 206 -14.28 -23.39 1.35
N GLY A 207 -15.35 -22.58 1.35
CA GLY A 207 -16.62 -22.85 0.67
C GLY A 207 -16.85 -21.95 -0.55
N SER A 208 -18.13 -21.70 -0.85
CA SER A 208 -18.55 -20.78 -1.91
C SER A 208 -17.97 -19.38 -1.75
N GLN A 209 -18.03 -18.59 -2.82
CA GLN A 209 -17.48 -17.25 -2.83
C GLN A 209 -18.18 -16.37 -1.77
N SER A 210 -17.37 -15.64 -1.04
CA SER A 210 -17.78 -14.65 -0.03
C SER A 210 -16.90 -13.41 -0.17
N PHE A 211 -17.29 -12.32 0.49
CA PHE A 211 -16.53 -11.07 0.53
C PHE A 211 -16.44 -10.48 1.94
N ASN A 212 -16.83 -11.23 2.98
CA ASN A 212 -16.92 -10.68 4.33
C ASN A 212 -15.54 -10.26 4.85
N ALA A 213 -14.54 -11.13 4.68
CA ALA A 213 -13.18 -10.83 5.13
C ALA A 213 -12.59 -9.58 4.43
N VAL A 214 -12.66 -9.47 3.10
CA VAL A 214 -12.16 -8.28 2.39
C VAL A 214 -12.96 -7.01 2.70
N ASN A 215 -14.27 -7.12 2.94
CA ASN A 215 -15.08 -5.97 3.36
C ASN A 215 -14.63 -5.45 4.72
N SER A 216 -14.42 -6.34 5.69
CA SER A 216 -13.89 -5.95 7.00
C SER A 216 -12.45 -5.42 6.90
N LEU A 217 -11.60 -6.01 6.06
CA LEU A 217 -10.24 -5.52 5.81
C LEU A 217 -10.23 -4.13 5.16
N ARG A 218 -11.17 -3.83 4.26
CA ARG A 218 -11.31 -2.50 3.63
C ARG A 218 -11.68 -1.44 4.65
N ILE A 219 -12.60 -1.77 5.55
CA ILE A 219 -12.92 -0.94 6.71
C ILE A 219 -11.67 -0.75 7.57
N LEU A 220 -10.95 -1.81 7.93
CA LEU A 220 -9.69 -1.70 8.68
C LEU A 220 -8.64 -0.83 7.97
N GLY A 221 -8.48 -0.97 6.65
CA GLY A 221 -7.58 -0.15 5.84
C GLY A 221 -7.89 1.35 5.93
N ARG A 222 -9.18 1.70 5.88
CA ARG A 222 -9.65 3.07 6.13
C ARG A 222 -9.29 3.56 7.54
N TRP A 223 -9.48 2.72 8.56
CA TRP A 223 -9.09 3.04 9.95
C TRP A 223 -7.59 3.29 10.05
N MET A 224 -6.78 2.49 9.37
CA MET A 224 -5.32 2.62 9.27
C MET A 224 -4.87 3.77 8.35
N ARG A 225 -5.80 4.57 7.81
CA ARG A 225 -5.56 5.71 6.91
C ARG A 225 -4.77 5.31 5.65
N MET A 226 -4.97 4.07 5.18
CA MET A 226 -4.36 3.55 3.96
C MET A 226 -5.25 3.83 2.75
N PHE A 227 -4.64 4.05 1.59
CA PHE A 227 -5.33 4.15 0.32
C PHE A 227 -5.59 2.75 -0.23
N THR A 228 -6.79 2.23 0.04
CA THR A 228 -7.16 0.86 -0.35
C THR A 228 -7.59 0.83 -1.80
N CYS A 229 -6.86 0.08 -2.63
CA CYS A 229 -7.16 -0.14 -4.04
C CYS A 229 -8.62 -0.62 -4.22
N PRO A 230 -9.34 -0.13 -5.26
CA PRO A 230 -10.71 -0.55 -5.50
C PRO A 230 -10.81 -2.05 -5.83
N ASN A 231 -9.90 -2.58 -6.64
CA ASN A 231 -9.90 -4.00 -6.99
C ASN A 231 -9.48 -4.88 -5.80
N GLN A 232 -10.01 -6.10 -5.75
CA GLN A 232 -9.76 -7.06 -4.68
C GLN A 232 -9.93 -8.50 -5.17
N SER A 233 -9.22 -9.43 -4.52
CA SER A 233 -9.29 -10.86 -4.85
C SER A 233 -10.03 -11.64 -3.77
N SER A 234 -10.96 -12.51 -4.18
CA SER A 234 -11.65 -13.46 -3.29
C SER A 234 -11.71 -14.83 -3.94
N LEU A 235 -10.92 -15.77 -3.43
CA LEU A 235 -10.78 -17.11 -3.99
C LEU A 235 -11.77 -18.09 -3.34
N PRO A 236 -12.84 -18.54 -4.03
CA PRO A 236 -13.74 -19.58 -3.54
C PRO A 236 -13.09 -20.96 -3.59
N MET A 237 -13.54 -21.87 -2.71
CA MET A 237 -13.10 -23.27 -2.67
C MET A 237 -11.59 -23.42 -2.86
N ALA A 238 -10.80 -22.67 -2.08
CA ALA A 238 -9.37 -22.45 -2.35
C ALA A 238 -8.58 -23.77 -2.50
N TRP A 239 -8.98 -24.83 -1.80
CA TRP A 239 -8.39 -26.16 -1.91
C TRP A 239 -8.46 -26.76 -3.32
N LYS A 240 -9.47 -26.42 -4.13
CA LYS A 240 -9.57 -26.84 -5.55
C LYS A 240 -8.78 -25.97 -6.52
N GLN A 241 -8.18 -24.89 -6.03
CA GLN A 241 -7.56 -23.87 -6.87
C GLN A 241 -6.03 -23.95 -6.82
N PHE A 242 -5.47 -24.81 -5.97
CA PHE A 242 -4.03 -25.04 -5.86
C PHE A 242 -3.67 -26.47 -6.25
N GLU A 243 -2.48 -26.64 -6.80
CA GLU A 243 -1.86 -27.95 -7.04
C GLU A 243 -1.84 -28.79 -5.76
N ASP A 244 -2.04 -30.10 -5.91
CA ASP A 244 -2.05 -31.08 -4.83
C ASP A 244 -2.90 -30.65 -3.61
N GLU A 245 -3.99 -29.94 -3.87
CA GLU A 245 -4.88 -29.34 -2.87
C GLU A 245 -4.15 -28.49 -1.81
N GLY A 246 -3.07 -27.81 -2.20
CA GLY A 246 -2.23 -26.99 -1.32
C GLY A 246 -0.92 -27.67 -0.88
N GLY A 247 -0.58 -28.82 -1.45
CA GLY A 247 0.73 -29.48 -1.34
C GLY A 247 1.09 -29.95 0.07
N ASP A 248 2.37 -29.89 0.41
CA ASP A 248 2.95 -30.36 1.68
C ASP A 248 2.92 -29.30 2.81
N GLY A 249 2.43 -28.09 2.53
CA GLY A 249 2.45 -26.96 3.45
C GLY A 249 3.74 -26.13 3.45
N SER A 250 4.72 -26.46 2.60
CA SER A 250 5.92 -25.64 2.36
C SER A 250 5.55 -24.22 1.91
N GLY A 251 4.43 -24.09 1.18
CA GLY A 251 4.03 -22.86 0.50
C GLY A 251 4.39 -22.86 -0.99
N ARG A 252 4.86 -23.99 -1.54
CA ARG A 252 5.30 -24.08 -2.94
C ARG A 252 4.19 -24.40 -3.95
N ALA A 253 3.09 -25.02 -3.53
CA ALA A 253 1.98 -25.36 -4.41
C ALA A 253 1.45 -24.13 -5.17
N ARG A 254 1.22 -24.27 -6.48
CA ARG A 254 0.87 -23.14 -7.36
C ARG A 254 -0.61 -23.01 -7.60
N LEU A 255 -1.02 -21.76 -7.84
CA LEU A 255 -2.40 -21.41 -8.19
C LEU A 255 -2.70 -21.86 -9.63
N LEU A 256 -3.73 -22.68 -9.78
CA LEU A 256 -4.17 -23.24 -11.05
C LEU A 256 -4.75 -22.16 -11.98
N PRO A 257 -4.70 -22.37 -13.31
CA PRO A 257 -5.32 -21.48 -14.29
C PRO A 257 -6.81 -21.28 -14.02
N SER A 258 -7.21 -20.02 -13.82
CA SER A 258 -8.59 -19.63 -13.59
C SER A 258 -8.77 -18.11 -13.74
N SER A 259 -10.02 -17.64 -13.84
CA SER A 259 -10.34 -16.21 -13.76
C SER A 259 -9.96 -15.58 -12.41
N ASN A 260 -9.89 -16.37 -11.33
CA ASN A 260 -9.42 -15.87 -10.03
C ASN A 260 -7.91 -15.61 -10.02
N ARG A 261 -7.15 -16.37 -10.83
CA ARG A 261 -5.71 -16.14 -11.03
C ARG A 261 -5.47 -14.86 -11.81
N GLU A 262 -6.22 -14.63 -12.89
CA GLU A 262 -6.19 -13.37 -13.65
C GLU A 262 -6.56 -12.19 -12.75
N ARG A 263 -7.61 -12.33 -11.94
CA ARG A 263 -7.99 -11.30 -10.95
C ARG A 263 -6.86 -10.96 -9.98
N LEU A 264 -6.06 -11.95 -9.56
CA LEU A 264 -4.92 -11.70 -8.68
C LEU A 264 -3.88 -10.81 -9.39
N VAL A 265 -3.60 -11.08 -10.66
CA VAL A 265 -2.70 -10.27 -11.49
C VAL A 265 -3.22 -8.84 -11.60
N ASP A 266 -4.51 -8.65 -11.93
CA ASP A 266 -5.14 -7.33 -12.02
C ASP A 266 -4.96 -6.53 -10.71
N CYS A 267 -5.15 -7.18 -9.57
CA CYS A 267 -5.02 -6.54 -8.26
C CYS A 267 -3.58 -6.10 -7.97
N MET A 268 -2.58 -6.87 -8.42
CA MET A 268 -1.16 -6.54 -8.21
C MET A 268 -0.70 -5.44 -9.16
N GLU A 269 -1.15 -5.46 -10.42
CA GLU A 269 -0.93 -4.37 -11.37
C GLU A 269 -1.51 -3.05 -10.86
N GLU A 270 -2.79 -3.05 -10.47
CA GLU A 270 -3.46 -1.86 -9.95
C GLU A 270 -2.75 -1.33 -8.71
N PHE A 271 -2.38 -2.22 -7.79
CA PHE A 271 -1.62 -1.86 -6.59
C PHE A 271 -0.31 -1.15 -6.94
N VAL A 272 0.49 -1.68 -7.88
CA VAL A 272 1.76 -1.06 -8.28
C VAL A 272 1.52 0.30 -8.92
N ARG A 273 0.59 0.41 -9.88
CA ARG A 273 0.26 1.68 -10.54
C ARG A 273 -0.17 2.75 -9.54
N VAL A 274 -1.06 2.41 -8.62
CA VAL A 274 -1.52 3.34 -7.57
C VAL A 274 -0.36 3.71 -6.65
N THR A 275 0.53 2.76 -6.31
CA THR A 275 1.68 3.04 -5.44
C THR A 275 2.68 4.00 -6.09
N VAL A 276 2.94 3.86 -7.39
CA VAL A 276 3.76 4.82 -8.16
C VAL A 276 3.21 6.24 -8.05
N VAL A 277 1.89 6.42 -8.18
CA VAL A 277 1.23 7.72 -8.08
C VAL A 277 1.22 8.27 -6.65
N MET A 278 0.95 7.42 -5.67
CA MET A 278 0.76 7.84 -4.28
C MET A 278 2.08 8.18 -3.59
N ARG A 279 3.14 7.37 -3.78
CA ARG A 279 4.37 7.50 -2.99
C ARG A 279 5.11 8.83 -3.22
N VAL A 280 5.03 9.38 -4.44
CA VAL A 280 5.66 10.68 -4.78
C VAL A 280 4.90 11.87 -4.21
N ASN A 281 3.64 11.68 -3.79
CA ASN A 281 2.73 12.71 -3.31
C ASN A 281 2.34 12.52 -1.83
N LEU A 282 3.03 11.63 -1.10
CA LEU A 282 2.65 11.20 0.24
C LEU A 282 2.59 12.38 1.24
N GLU A 283 3.53 13.32 1.15
CA GLU A 283 3.57 14.53 1.99
C GLU A 283 2.38 15.45 1.72
N VAL A 284 2.06 15.68 0.45
CA VAL A 284 0.93 16.53 0.02
C VAL A 284 -0.40 15.93 0.49
N PHE A 285 -0.59 14.62 0.35
CA PHE A 285 -1.79 13.93 0.84
C PHE A 285 -1.86 13.85 2.37
N GLY A 286 -0.71 13.91 3.05
CA GLY A 286 -0.61 13.93 4.50
C GLY A 286 -0.89 15.30 5.12
N ASP A 287 -0.76 16.39 4.36
CA ASP A 287 -0.90 17.76 4.86
C ASP A 287 -2.37 18.16 5.06
N ARG A 288 -2.89 17.93 6.27
CA ARG A 288 -4.29 18.17 6.64
C ARG A 288 -4.51 19.56 7.24
N PHE A 289 -5.57 20.21 6.78
CA PHE A 289 -6.01 21.51 7.30
C PHE A 289 -6.20 21.53 8.83
N SER A 290 -6.87 20.53 9.40
CA SER A 290 -7.10 20.46 10.85
C SER A 290 -5.80 20.35 11.64
N GLU A 291 -4.83 19.55 11.16
CA GLU A 291 -3.53 19.38 11.79
C GLU A 291 -2.68 20.66 11.67
N ARG A 292 -2.76 21.38 10.55
CA ARG A 292 -2.15 22.72 10.41
C ARG A 292 -2.72 23.72 11.42
N ARG A 293 -4.05 23.73 11.60
CA ARG A 293 -4.71 24.60 12.59
C ARG A 293 -4.30 24.26 14.03
N GLU A 294 -4.27 22.99 14.38
CA GLU A 294 -3.86 22.54 15.72
C GLU A 294 -2.41 22.92 16.03
N ARG A 295 -1.52 22.83 15.03
CA ARG A 295 -0.12 23.25 15.17
C ARG A 295 0.00 24.73 15.51
N VAL A 296 -0.67 25.59 14.74
CA VAL A 296 -0.68 27.05 14.98
C VAL A 296 -1.25 27.39 16.36
N GLU A 297 -2.33 26.74 16.77
CA GLU A 297 -2.94 26.98 18.08
C GLU A 297 -2.02 26.52 19.23
N ARG A 298 -1.30 25.41 19.05
CA ARG A 298 -0.30 24.93 20.02
C ARG A 298 0.87 25.91 20.15
N GLU A 299 1.43 26.35 19.01
CA GLU A 299 2.51 27.35 18.97
C GLU A 299 2.10 28.65 19.66
N ARG A 300 0.89 29.15 19.36
CA ARG A 300 0.33 30.34 20.04
C ARG A 300 0.22 30.16 21.56
N LYS A 301 -0.24 29.00 22.02
CA LYS A 301 -0.33 28.69 23.46
C LYS A 301 1.04 28.60 24.12
N GLU A 302 2.04 28.07 23.42
CA GLU A 302 3.42 27.98 23.92
C GLU A 302 4.05 29.38 24.04
N GLU A 303 3.85 30.26 23.05
CA GLU A 303 4.29 31.65 23.11
C GLU A 303 3.69 32.43 24.29
N ILE A 304 2.38 32.25 24.55
CA ILE A 304 1.71 32.89 25.69
C ILE A 304 2.33 32.39 27.01
N LYS A 305 2.53 31.08 27.16
CA LYS A 305 3.17 30.50 28.36
C LYS A 305 4.59 31.00 28.56
N GLU A 306 5.37 31.18 27.49
CA GLU A 306 6.72 31.73 27.59
C GLU A 306 6.71 33.21 28.02
N LYS A 307 5.78 34.02 27.50
CA LYS A 307 5.61 35.42 27.92
C LYS A 307 5.25 35.50 29.41
N GLU A 308 4.28 34.72 29.87
CA GLU A 308 3.89 34.66 31.28
C GLU A 308 5.06 34.23 32.19
N LYS A 309 5.87 33.25 31.75
CA LYS A 309 7.08 32.84 32.49
C LYS A 309 8.14 33.94 32.56
N LYS A 310 8.34 34.70 31.48
CA LYS A 310 9.28 35.84 31.43
C LYS A 310 8.81 36.98 32.34
N GLU A 311 7.51 37.29 32.33
CA GLU A 311 6.91 38.31 33.19
C GLU A 311 7.00 37.93 34.68
N LYS A 312 6.74 36.67 35.05
CA LYS A 312 6.93 36.18 36.42
C LYS A 312 8.38 36.29 36.87
N LYS A 313 9.34 35.87 36.05
CA LYS A 313 10.77 36.01 36.34
C LYS A 313 11.23 37.46 36.45
N GLN A 314 10.62 38.38 35.71
CA GLN A 314 10.90 39.82 35.85
C GLN A 314 10.35 40.40 37.14
N LYS A 315 9.12 40.03 37.54
CA LYS A 315 8.54 40.44 38.84
C LYS A 315 9.36 39.93 40.01
N GLU A 316 9.73 38.65 40.03
CA GLU A 316 10.57 38.07 41.07
C GLU A 316 11.95 38.75 41.18
N LYS A 317 12.52 39.21 40.06
CA LYS A 317 13.78 40.00 40.07
C LYS A 317 13.59 41.43 40.57
N MET A 318 12.44 42.04 40.37
CA MET A 318 12.15 43.39 40.89
C MET A 318 11.86 43.36 42.40
N ASP A 319 11.14 42.35 42.86
CA ASP A 319 10.76 42.20 44.27
C ASP A 319 11.95 41.71 45.15
N GLY A 320 12.98 41.12 44.55
CA GLY A 320 14.22 40.70 45.24
C GLY A 320 15.29 41.78 45.38
N VAL A 321 15.13 42.96 44.76
CA VAL A 321 16.12 44.07 44.80
C VAL A 321 15.72 45.17 45.81
N SER A 322 14.52 45.10 46.38
CA SER A 322 14.01 46.06 47.37
C SER A 322 14.27 45.65 48.83
N GLY A 323 15.11 44.62 49.07
CA GLY A 323 15.31 44.00 50.38
C GLY A 323 16.71 44.10 51.00
N ASP A 324 17.65 44.84 50.41
CA ASP A 324 18.99 45.09 50.98
C ASP A 324 19.17 46.55 51.43
#